data_AF-A0A817MFC1-F1
#
_entry.id   AF-A0A817MFC1-F1
#
_cell.length_a   1.000
_cell.length_b   1.000
_cell.length_c   1.000
_cell.angle_alpha   90.00
_cell.angle_beta   90.00
_cell.angle_gamma   90.00
#
_symmetry.space_group_name_H-M   'P 1'
#
loop_
_entity.id
_entity.type
_entity.pdbx_description
1 polymer ?
#
loop_
_entity_poly.entity_id
_entity_poly.type
_entity_poly.pdbx_seq_one_letter_code
_entity_poly.pdbx_strand_id
1 'polypeptide(L)'
;MRIYECPLPSDEASALAVIFELQMPIEIRCYRDILWQFINRPNPNPKIEMYEWLNVSPHAKKLEPFYTGPSDCKVKLVSQTKPITLSHYAYISIASATIESVLHENSLKVRISPTKPIKLEDECHILTLQLEHLDYIQLQFTLNNTKFVQNHFIAKLPNCPLGLKPTQFVEFGSFRSGHHLQWWNLLTILEMNSLSIADESVAILIIHSILQYGPCTSNSNTVSNYWCSESHEQLLEDHFVDELILRLDRHLDDCKFNWKNELVLVVLTMITMRILTICHFTRQDQVADLALKCRTTGEQWIDLISESISTLSSSTFNEVEILRRKMITIGACCLLTFLTHIDRISCLKHRHCNEKYFILGRSF
;
A
#
# COMPACT_ATOMS: atom_id res chain seq x y z
N MET A 1 -54.69 11.98 1.83
CA MET A 1 -54.07 10.71 2.25
C MET A 1 -52.56 10.81 2.08
N ARG A 2 -51.77 10.28 3.02
CA ARG A 2 -50.30 10.31 2.92
C ARG A 2 -49.81 9.07 2.18
N ILE A 3 -48.90 9.26 1.24
CA ILE A 3 -48.25 8.16 0.52
C ILE A 3 -47.38 7.32 1.47
N TYR A 4 -47.36 6.01 1.24
CA TYR A 4 -46.42 5.08 1.82
C TYR A 4 -45.32 4.75 0.81
N GLU A 5 -44.07 4.94 1.22
CA GLU A 5 -42.89 4.50 0.47
C GLU A 5 -42.22 3.35 1.22
N CYS A 6 -41.87 2.27 0.52
CA CYS A 6 -41.17 1.13 1.10
C CYS A 6 -39.81 1.57 1.67
N PRO A 7 -39.43 1.19 2.91
CA PRO A 7 -38.14 1.58 3.48
C PRO A 7 -36.95 0.94 2.76
N LEU A 8 -37.14 -0.23 2.14
CA LEU A 8 -36.11 -0.98 1.41
C LEU A 8 -36.37 -0.93 -0.11
N PRO A 9 -35.31 -0.90 -0.94
CA PRO A 9 -35.38 -1.11 -2.39
C PRO A 9 -36.09 -2.41 -2.77
N SER A 10 -36.76 -2.41 -3.92
CA SER A 10 -37.30 -3.63 -4.52
C SER A 10 -36.21 -4.51 -5.13
N ASP A 11 -35.09 -3.90 -5.54
CA ASP A 11 -33.90 -4.63 -6.01
C ASP A 11 -33.21 -5.33 -4.84
N GLU A 12 -33.01 -6.64 -4.97
CA GLU A 12 -32.48 -7.50 -3.90
C GLU A 12 -31.07 -7.09 -3.47
N ALA A 13 -30.17 -6.82 -4.43
CA ALA A 13 -28.79 -6.43 -4.12
C ALA A 13 -28.74 -5.10 -3.35
N SER A 14 -29.55 -4.13 -3.78
CA SER A 14 -29.70 -2.84 -3.10
C SER A 14 -30.31 -3.01 -1.71
N ALA A 15 -31.34 -3.86 -1.54
CA ALA A 15 -31.94 -4.14 -0.24
C ALA A 15 -30.92 -4.78 0.72
N LEU A 16 -30.15 -5.76 0.25
CA LEU A 16 -29.09 -6.39 1.04
C LEU A 16 -28.01 -5.40 1.44
N ALA A 17 -27.59 -4.49 0.54
CA ALA A 17 -26.62 -3.45 0.87
C ALA A 17 -27.11 -2.52 1.99
N VAL A 18 -28.41 -2.18 2.00
CA VAL A 18 -29.02 -1.36 3.05
C VAL A 18 -29.03 -2.12 4.38
N ILE A 19 -29.48 -3.38 4.38
CA ILE A 19 -29.53 -4.22 5.57
C ILE A 19 -28.11 -4.39 6.14
N PHE A 20 -27.15 -4.68 5.27
CA PHE A 20 -25.74 -4.80 5.64
C PHE A 20 -25.23 -3.52 6.30
N GLU A 21 -25.52 -2.35 5.73
CA GLU A 21 -25.11 -1.07 6.30
C GLU A 21 -25.66 -0.85 7.72
N LEU A 22 -26.94 -1.19 7.92
CA LEU A 22 -27.63 -1.02 9.20
C LEU A 22 -26.97 -1.83 10.31
N GLN A 23 -26.51 -3.04 9.99
CA GLN A 23 -25.96 -3.99 10.96
C GLN A 23 -24.46 -4.27 10.79
N MET A 24 -23.74 -3.42 10.04
CA MET A 24 -22.32 -3.65 9.74
C MET A 24 -21.47 -3.62 11.02
N PRO A 25 -20.64 -4.66 11.27
CA PRO A 25 -19.64 -4.65 12.33
C PRO A 25 -18.71 -3.43 12.26
N ILE A 26 -18.25 -2.96 13.43
CA ILE A 26 -17.46 -1.73 13.52
C ILE A 26 -16.14 -1.83 12.76
N GLU A 27 -15.53 -3.02 12.72
CA GLU A 27 -14.26 -3.29 12.04
C GLU A 27 -14.40 -3.08 10.52
N ILE A 28 -15.48 -3.62 9.94
CA ILE A 28 -15.77 -3.47 8.50
C ILE A 28 -16.10 -2.01 8.18
N ARG A 29 -16.79 -1.33 9.11
CA ARG A 29 -17.13 0.08 8.96
C ARG A 29 -15.90 0.97 8.94
N CYS A 30 -14.98 0.77 9.88
CA CYS A 30 -13.67 1.44 9.90
C CYS A 30 -12.90 1.16 8.61
N TYR A 31 -12.83 -0.11 8.17
CA TYR A 31 -12.15 -0.49 6.94
C TYR A 31 -12.76 0.22 5.71
N ARG A 32 -14.09 0.23 5.57
CA ARG A 32 -14.79 0.92 4.49
C ARG A 32 -14.51 2.42 4.50
N ASP A 33 -14.55 3.07 5.66
CA ASP A 33 -14.33 4.51 5.77
C ASP A 33 -12.90 4.89 5.37
N ILE A 34 -11.92 4.08 5.77
CA ILE A 34 -10.52 4.21 5.38
C ILE A 34 -10.37 3.98 3.87
N LEU A 35 -10.92 2.89 3.34
CA LEU A 35 -10.83 2.54 1.92
C LEU A 35 -11.48 3.62 1.03
N TRP A 36 -12.63 4.14 1.44
CA TRP A 36 -13.29 5.23 0.73
C TRP A 36 -12.41 6.48 0.69
N GLN A 37 -11.79 6.85 1.83
CA GLN A 37 -10.87 7.99 1.90
C GLN A 37 -9.66 7.81 0.98
N PHE A 38 -9.05 6.62 0.97
CA PHE A 38 -7.92 6.32 0.09
C PHE A 38 -8.29 6.40 -1.40
N ILE A 39 -9.40 5.80 -1.80
CA ILE A 39 -9.84 5.78 -3.21
C ILE A 39 -10.23 7.19 -3.68
N ASN A 40 -10.94 7.94 -2.83
CA ASN A 40 -11.44 9.28 -3.19
C ASN A 40 -10.47 10.40 -2.81
N ARG A 41 -9.23 10.07 -2.45
CA ARG A 41 -8.18 11.03 -2.09
C ARG A 41 -8.02 12.20 -3.08
N PRO A 42 -8.09 12.01 -4.42
CA PRO A 42 -7.98 13.12 -5.37
C PRO A 42 -9.15 14.11 -5.28
N ASN A 43 -10.31 13.68 -4.78
CA ASN A 43 -11.51 14.50 -4.66
C ASN A 43 -12.32 14.05 -3.42
N PRO A 44 -11.86 14.41 -2.20
CA PRO A 44 -12.44 13.91 -0.96
C PRO A 44 -13.80 14.54 -0.64
N ASN A 45 -14.21 15.53 -1.43
CA ASN A 45 -15.45 16.27 -1.25
C ASN A 45 -16.56 15.68 -2.12
N PRO A 46 -17.72 15.34 -1.53
CA PRO A 46 -18.89 15.03 -2.33
C PRO A 46 -19.28 16.27 -3.14
N LYS A 47 -19.37 16.12 -4.47
CA LYS A 47 -19.68 17.21 -5.40
C LYS A 47 -21.15 17.66 -5.34
N ILE A 48 -22.01 16.87 -4.71
CA ILE A 48 -23.47 17.00 -4.75
C ILE A 48 -24.00 16.71 -3.35
N GLU A 49 -24.93 17.54 -2.87
CA GLU A 49 -25.69 17.29 -1.64
C GLU A 49 -26.53 16.01 -1.81
N MET A 50 -26.37 15.06 -0.90
CA MET A 50 -27.04 13.76 -0.96
C MET A 50 -27.97 13.57 0.24
N TYR A 51 -29.02 12.79 0.04
CA TYR A 51 -29.99 12.41 1.06
C TYR A 51 -29.44 11.26 1.91
N GLU A 52 -29.13 11.52 3.19
CA GLU A 52 -28.77 10.48 4.16
C GLU A 52 -30.00 9.62 4.50
N TRP A 53 -29.91 8.31 4.28
CA TRP A 53 -31.05 7.41 4.48
C TRP A 53 -31.61 7.45 5.90
N LEU A 54 -30.71 7.53 6.89
CA LEU A 54 -31.06 7.58 8.30
C LEU A 54 -31.48 8.98 8.80
N ASN A 55 -31.36 10.03 7.99
CA ASN A 55 -31.82 11.38 8.36
C ASN A 55 -33.03 11.85 7.56
N VAL A 56 -33.51 11.05 6.61
CA VAL A 56 -34.58 11.44 5.69
C VAL A 56 -35.86 10.69 6.00
N SER A 57 -36.94 11.43 6.25
CA SER A 57 -38.26 10.85 6.54
C SER A 57 -38.93 10.33 5.25
N PRO A 58 -39.64 9.18 5.28
CA PRO A 58 -39.93 8.31 6.44
C PRO A 58 -38.85 7.27 6.75
N HIS A 59 -37.82 7.12 5.91
CA HIS A 59 -36.80 6.07 6.01
C HIS A 59 -36.09 6.07 7.37
N ALA A 60 -35.66 7.24 7.85
CA ALA A 60 -35.08 7.42 9.18
C ALA A 60 -35.89 6.69 10.26
N LYS A 61 -37.19 6.99 10.37
CA LYS A 61 -38.07 6.42 11.40
C LYS A 61 -38.26 4.90 11.27
N LYS A 62 -38.20 4.37 10.05
CA LYS A 62 -38.42 2.94 9.78
C LYS A 62 -37.14 2.12 9.95
N LEU A 63 -35.98 2.71 9.71
CA LEU A 63 -34.70 2.02 9.65
C LEU A 63 -33.81 2.25 10.88
N GLU A 64 -33.93 3.41 11.55
CA GLU A 64 -33.18 3.75 12.77
C GLU A 64 -33.23 2.65 13.86
N PRO A 65 -34.36 1.97 14.13
CA PRO A 65 -34.40 0.90 15.14
C PRO A 65 -33.49 -0.30 14.85
N PHE A 66 -33.05 -0.46 13.59
CA PHE A 66 -32.18 -1.55 13.17
C PHE A 66 -30.71 -1.14 13.04
N TYR A 67 -30.40 0.15 13.20
CA TYR A 67 -29.04 0.66 13.08
C TYR A 67 -28.21 0.36 14.33
N THR A 68 -27.10 -0.34 14.15
CA THR A 68 -26.18 -0.72 15.25
C THR A 68 -24.86 0.02 15.24
N GLY A 69 -24.61 0.88 14.23
CA GLY A 69 -23.38 1.63 14.09
C GLY A 69 -23.29 2.87 14.98
N PRO A 70 -22.10 3.48 15.11
CA PRO A 70 -21.94 4.73 15.83
C PRO A 70 -22.47 5.92 15.01
N SER A 71 -22.76 7.05 15.66
CA SER A 71 -23.38 8.23 15.02
C SER A 71 -22.38 9.07 14.22
N ASP A 72 -21.08 8.92 14.48
CA ASP A 72 -19.97 9.72 13.95
C ASP A 72 -19.25 9.08 12.75
N CYS A 73 -19.84 8.07 12.13
CA CYS A 73 -19.30 7.44 10.93
C CYS A 73 -19.02 8.46 9.83
N LYS A 74 -17.85 8.35 9.19
CA LYS A 74 -17.42 9.29 8.17
C LYS A 74 -18.12 9.01 6.84
N VAL A 75 -18.29 7.73 6.47
CA VAL A 75 -19.05 7.31 5.27
C VAL A 75 -20.41 6.78 5.68
N LYS A 76 -21.45 7.12 4.91
CA LYS A 76 -22.83 6.75 5.20
C LYS A 76 -23.57 6.28 3.95
N LEU A 77 -24.68 5.59 4.16
CA LEU A 77 -25.65 5.28 3.12
C LEU A 77 -26.46 6.52 2.74
N VAL A 78 -26.35 6.88 1.47
CA VAL A 78 -26.90 8.10 0.90
C VAL A 78 -27.62 7.82 -0.41
N SER A 79 -28.35 8.81 -0.92
CA SER A 79 -29.02 8.79 -2.22
C SER A 79 -28.94 10.14 -2.90
N GLN A 80 -28.82 10.15 -4.23
CA GLN A 80 -28.98 11.37 -5.03
C GLN A 80 -30.44 11.71 -5.32
N THR A 81 -31.32 10.71 -5.30
CA THR A 81 -32.76 10.90 -5.48
C THR A 81 -33.41 11.15 -4.13
N LYS A 82 -34.36 12.08 -4.09
CA LYS A 82 -35.17 12.35 -2.91
C LYS A 82 -36.29 11.30 -2.78
N PRO A 83 -36.74 10.98 -1.55
CA PRO A 83 -37.93 10.16 -1.34
C PRO A 83 -39.16 10.78 -2.00
N ILE A 84 -40.08 9.95 -2.46
CA ILE A 84 -41.32 10.44 -3.09
C ILE A 84 -42.19 11.19 -2.08
N THR A 85 -42.07 10.87 -0.79
CA THR A 85 -42.76 11.59 0.29
C THR A 85 -42.27 13.03 0.47
N LEU A 86 -41.14 13.42 -0.13
CA LEU A 86 -40.64 14.80 -0.18
C LEU A 86 -40.84 15.44 -1.57
N SER A 87 -41.56 14.77 -2.46
CA SER A 87 -41.97 15.31 -3.75
C SER A 87 -43.30 16.05 -3.66
N HIS A 88 -43.66 16.79 -4.71
CA HIS A 88 -44.97 17.44 -4.81
C HIS A 88 -46.15 16.44 -4.82
N TYR A 89 -45.86 15.14 -4.96
CA TYR A 89 -46.86 14.07 -4.96
C TYR A 89 -47.16 13.51 -3.56
N ALA A 90 -46.53 13.99 -2.48
CA ALA A 90 -46.63 13.37 -1.15
C ALA A 90 -48.06 13.25 -0.57
N TYR A 91 -49.00 14.03 -1.09
CA TYR A 91 -50.40 14.07 -0.67
C TYR A 91 -51.32 13.83 -1.85
N ILE A 92 -52.21 12.85 -1.70
CA ILE A 92 -53.22 12.52 -2.71
C ILE A 92 -54.61 12.72 -2.10
N SER A 93 -55.53 13.27 -2.92
CA SER A 93 -56.95 13.38 -2.57
C SER A 93 -57.56 11.99 -2.42
N ILE A 94 -58.31 11.77 -1.34
CA ILE A 94 -58.96 10.48 -1.07
C ILE A 94 -59.93 10.11 -2.20
N ALA A 95 -60.56 11.10 -2.82
CA ALA A 95 -61.51 10.89 -3.92
C ALA A 95 -60.86 10.32 -5.20
N SER A 96 -59.54 10.45 -5.35
CA SER A 96 -58.80 10.01 -6.55
C SER A 96 -57.71 8.98 -6.22
N ALA A 97 -57.69 8.43 -5.01
CA ALA A 97 -56.64 7.53 -4.55
C ALA A 97 -56.91 6.08 -4.99
N THR A 98 -55.98 5.49 -5.75
CA THR A 98 -55.87 4.04 -5.95
C THR A 98 -54.79 3.44 -5.07
N ILE A 99 -54.74 2.11 -4.93
CA ILE A 99 -53.70 1.42 -4.15
C ILE A 99 -52.31 1.75 -4.70
N GLU A 100 -52.13 1.73 -6.02
CA GLU A 100 -50.86 2.03 -6.69
C GLU A 100 -50.46 3.50 -6.52
N SER A 101 -51.45 4.41 -6.40
CA SER A 101 -51.16 5.82 -6.14
C SER A 101 -50.66 6.06 -4.71
N VAL A 102 -50.98 5.17 -3.77
CA VAL A 102 -50.67 5.32 -2.33
C VAL A 102 -49.43 4.53 -1.92
N LEU A 103 -49.20 3.34 -2.48
CA LEU A 103 -48.10 2.46 -2.15
C LEU A 103 -47.00 2.55 -3.21
N HIS A 104 -45.85 3.09 -2.83
CA HIS A 104 -44.70 3.28 -3.72
C HIS A 104 -43.51 2.44 -3.29
N GLU A 105 -42.76 1.99 -4.28
CA GLU A 105 -41.43 1.42 -4.09
C GLU A 105 -40.46 2.50 -3.59
N ASN A 106 -39.36 2.05 -2.98
CA ASN A 106 -38.31 2.94 -2.53
C ASN A 106 -37.68 3.66 -3.74
N SER A 107 -37.68 4.99 -3.71
CA SER A 107 -37.14 5.86 -4.76
C SER A 107 -35.68 6.27 -4.53
N LEU A 108 -35.10 5.93 -3.38
CA LEU A 108 -33.71 6.19 -3.04
C LEU A 108 -32.77 5.23 -3.78
N LYS A 109 -31.70 5.76 -4.34
CA LYS A 109 -30.64 4.96 -4.98
C LYS A 109 -29.50 4.73 -4.00
N VAL A 110 -29.24 3.46 -3.69
CA VAL A 110 -28.18 3.04 -2.77
C VAL A 110 -26.82 3.55 -3.24
N ARG A 111 -26.16 4.35 -2.39
CA ARG A 111 -24.78 4.81 -2.56
C ARG A 111 -24.12 4.96 -1.20
N ILE A 112 -22.79 4.89 -1.19
CA ILE A 112 -21.97 5.25 -0.03
C ILE A 112 -21.19 6.53 -0.32
N SER A 113 -21.27 7.48 0.59
CA SER A 113 -20.52 8.74 0.51
C SER A 113 -20.39 9.31 1.91
N PRO A 114 -19.33 10.07 2.21
CA PRO A 114 -19.37 10.94 3.35
C PRO A 114 -20.34 12.09 3.11
N THR A 115 -20.90 12.61 4.20
CA THR A 115 -21.78 13.78 4.16
C THR A 115 -21.11 15.06 4.61
N LYS A 116 -19.90 14.92 5.15
CA LYS A 116 -18.99 16.03 5.42
C LYS A 116 -17.65 15.74 4.74
N PRO A 117 -16.89 16.76 4.32
CA PRO A 117 -15.52 16.60 3.89
C PRO A 117 -14.73 15.78 4.90
N ILE A 118 -14.16 14.66 4.46
CA ILE A 118 -13.17 13.98 5.27
C ILE A 118 -11.84 14.67 5.01
N LYS A 119 -11.38 15.47 5.97
CA LYS A 119 -10.02 15.98 5.92
C LYS A 119 -9.09 14.78 6.01
N LEU A 120 -8.28 14.59 4.97
CA LEU A 120 -7.06 13.84 5.13
C LEU A 120 -6.17 14.71 6.00
N GLU A 121 -5.89 14.26 7.22
CA GLU A 121 -4.71 14.77 7.92
C GLU A 121 -3.47 14.44 7.07
N ASP A 122 -2.31 15.01 7.37
CA ASP A 122 -1.06 14.63 6.70
C ASP A 122 -0.63 13.22 7.16
N GLU A 123 -1.48 12.22 6.87
CA GLU A 123 -1.30 10.80 7.12
C GLU A 123 -0.06 10.27 6.40
N CYS A 124 0.48 11.02 5.44
CA CYS A 124 1.80 10.72 4.88
C CYS A 124 2.86 10.69 5.99
N HIS A 125 2.76 11.53 7.03
CA HIS A 125 3.68 11.44 8.15
C HIS A 125 3.48 10.15 8.98
N ILE A 126 2.22 9.74 9.18
CA ILE A 126 1.86 8.51 9.92
C ILE A 126 2.30 7.24 9.16
N LEU A 127 2.19 7.26 7.83
CA LEU A 127 2.49 6.13 6.95
C LEU A 127 3.95 6.11 6.45
N THR A 128 4.73 7.17 6.72
CA THR A 128 6.15 7.20 6.41
C THR A 128 6.91 6.54 7.56
N LEU A 129 7.77 5.58 7.21
CA LEU A 129 8.68 4.94 8.16
C LEU A 129 9.55 6.00 8.86
N GLN A 130 9.74 5.84 10.15
CA GLN A 130 10.50 6.78 10.97
C GLN A 130 11.93 6.25 11.17
N LEU A 131 12.90 7.15 11.07
CA LEU A 131 14.30 6.88 11.39
C LEU A 131 14.49 6.95 12.91
N GLU A 132 14.81 5.81 13.51
CA GLU A 132 15.00 5.71 14.97
C GLU A 132 16.45 5.96 15.41
N HIS A 133 17.41 5.73 14.50
CA HIS A 133 18.82 5.87 14.82
C HIS A 133 19.21 7.34 15.00
N LEU A 134 19.90 7.67 16.09
CA LEU A 134 20.23 9.03 16.51
C LEU A 134 20.99 9.83 15.43
N ASP A 135 21.86 9.16 14.68
CA ASP A 135 22.61 9.80 13.60
C ASP A 135 21.73 10.15 12.38
N TYR A 136 20.62 9.45 12.16
CA TYR A 136 19.78 9.64 10.97
C TYR A 136 18.47 10.36 11.27
N ILE A 137 18.05 10.47 12.53
CA ILE A 137 16.76 11.08 12.90
C ILE A 137 16.59 12.51 12.37
N GLN A 138 17.67 13.29 12.34
CA GLN A 138 17.65 14.66 11.78
C GLN A 138 17.48 14.70 10.25
N LEU A 139 17.64 13.56 9.57
CA LEU A 139 17.45 13.37 8.14
C LEU A 139 16.05 12.83 7.80
N GLN A 140 15.12 12.70 8.76
CA GLN A 140 13.75 12.20 8.51
C GLN A 140 13.04 12.96 7.37
N PHE A 141 13.31 14.26 7.23
CA PHE A 141 12.72 15.07 6.15
C PHE A 141 13.06 14.56 4.75
N THR A 142 14.16 13.82 4.59
CA THR A 142 14.57 13.20 3.32
C THR A 142 13.66 12.03 2.93
N LEU A 143 13.01 11.39 3.90
CA LEU A 143 11.95 10.41 3.65
C LEU A 143 10.61 11.08 3.30
N ASN A 144 10.36 12.28 3.80
CA ASN A 144 9.06 12.93 3.62
C ASN A 144 8.87 13.56 2.23
N ASN A 145 9.95 13.99 1.56
CA ASN A 145 9.86 14.61 0.23
C ASN A 145 11.13 14.41 -0.59
N THR A 146 11.11 14.87 -1.84
CA THR A 146 12.23 14.81 -2.79
C THR A 146 12.66 16.20 -3.29
N LYS A 147 12.18 17.28 -2.64
CA LYS A 147 12.27 18.67 -3.15
C LYS A 147 13.58 19.36 -2.76
N PHE A 148 14.66 18.61 -2.72
CA PHE A 148 15.99 19.12 -2.35
C PHE A 148 17.02 18.68 -3.39
N VAL A 149 18.18 19.34 -3.34
CA VAL A 149 19.32 19.07 -4.23
C VAL A 149 20.53 18.67 -3.40
N GLN A 150 21.45 17.91 -3.98
CA GLN A 150 22.65 17.42 -3.30
C GLN A 150 23.44 18.52 -2.59
N ASN A 151 23.57 19.70 -3.21
CA ASN A 151 24.28 20.85 -2.64
C ASN A 151 23.73 21.28 -1.27
N HIS A 152 22.46 20.99 -0.97
CA HIS A 152 21.86 21.21 0.34
C HIS A 152 22.61 20.47 1.46
N PHE A 153 23.01 19.22 1.21
CA PHE A 153 23.69 18.38 2.18
C PHE A 153 25.17 18.70 2.27
N ILE A 154 25.80 19.03 1.13
CA ILE A 154 27.19 19.51 1.10
C ILE A 154 27.33 20.79 1.94
N ALA A 155 26.43 21.75 1.79
CA ALA A 155 26.43 22.98 2.58
C ALA A 155 26.18 22.72 4.09
N LYS A 156 25.51 21.62 4.43
CA LYS A 156 25.21 21.20 5.80
C LYS A 156 26.22 20.21 6.38
N LEU A 157 27.33 19.93 5.69
CA LEU A 157 28.42 19.10 6.22
C LEU A 157 28.89 19.51 7.63
N PRO A 158 28.97 20.80 8.00
CA PRO A 158 29.30 21.19 9.37
C PRO A 158 28.32 20.67 10.43
N ASN A 159 27.09 20.33 10.04
CA ASN A 159 26.04 19.78 10.90
C ASN A 159 25.96 18.23 10.81
N CYS A 160 26.95 17.59 10.17
CA CYS A 160 27.03 16.13 10.10
C CYS A 160 27.11 15.55 11.53
N PRO A 161 26.30 14.55 11.89
CA PRO A 161 26.42 13.83 13.15
C PRO A 161 27.81 13.21 13.29
N LEU A 162 28.30 13.10 14.52
CA LEU A 162 29.61 12.52 14.81
C LEU A 162 29.69 11.03 14.46
N GLY A 163 28.57 10.29 14.49
CA GLY A 163 28.54 8.88 14.13
C GLY A 163 28.54 8.59 12.63
N LEU A 164 28.28 9.60 11.78
CA LEU A 164 28.32 9.44 10.32
C LEU A 164 29.62 9.95 9.72
N LYS A 165 30.10 9.22 8.72
CA LYS A 165 31.14 9.76 7.83
C LYS A 165 30.54 10.90 7.00
N PRO A 166 31.31 11.96 6.70
CA PRO A 166 30.85 13.05 5.82
C PRO A 166 30.30 12.57 4.48
N THR A 167 30.91 11.54 3.88
CA THR A 167 30.44 10.94 2.62
C THR A 167 29.09 10.27 2.79
N GLN A 168 28.92 9.46 3.84
CA GLN A 168 27.68 8.76 4.18
C GLN A 168 26.54 9.75 4.45
N PHE A 169 26.80 10.85 5.16
CA PHE A 169 25.82 11.90 5.40
C PHE A 169 25.34 12.54 4.10
N VAL A 170 26.27 12.88 3.19
CA VAL A 170 25.91 13.49 1.90
C VAL A 170 25.16 12.50 1.02
N GLU A 171 25.61 11.25 0.93
CA GLU A 171 24.96 10.23 0.10
C GLU A 171 23.58 9.87 0.61
N PHE A 172 23.42 9.61 1.91
CA PHE A 172 22.11 9.33 2.51
C PHE A 172 21.16 10.49 2.26
N GLY A 173 21.59 11.71 2.58
CA GLY A 173 20.76 12.89 2.42
C GLY A 173 20.38 13.15 0.97
N SER A 174 21.35 13.00 0.06
CA SER A 174 21.14 13.31 -1.35
C SER A 174 20.48 12.19 -2.16
N PHE A 175 20.33 10.97 -1.60
CA PHE A 175 19.74 9.81 -2.28
C PHE A 175 18.41 10.10 -2.98
N ARG A 176 17.58 10.98 -2.38
CA ARG A 176 16.26 11.36 -2.91
C ARG A 176 16.19 12.79 -3.44
N SER A 177 17.34 13.35 -3.82
CA SER A 177 17.41 14.69 -4.42
C SER A 177 16.76 14.68 -5.79
N GLY A 178 15.50 15.10 -5.88
CA GLY A 178 14.70 14.94 -7.09
C GLY A 178 14.19 13.51 -7.26
N HIS A 179 12.95 13.37 -7.71
CA HIS A 179 12.28 12.09 -7.81
C HIS A 179 12.83 11.21 -8.95
N HIS A 180 13.30 11.80 -10.05
CA HIS A 180 13.89 11.06 -11.18
C HIS A 180 15.28 10.44 -10.89
N LEU A 181 15.98 10.88 -9.84
CA LEU A 181 17.36 10.46 -9.58
C LEU A 181 17.47 9.26 -8.64
N GLN A 182 16.37 8.83 -8.02
CA GLN A 182 16.39 7.79 -6.99
C GLN A 182 16.98 6.46 -7.48
N TRP A 183 16.62 6.02 -8.68
CA TRP A 183 17.16 4.78 -9.26
C TRP A 183 18.65 4.90 -9.64
N TRP A 184 19.07 6.05 -10.18
CA TRP A 184 20.47 6.33 -10.47
C TRP A 184 21.32 6.33 -9.20
N ASN A 185 20.81 6.94 -8.13
CA ASN A 185 21.47 6.96 -6.83
C ASN A 185 21.53 5.55 -6.21
N LEU A 186 20.49 4.72 -6.39
CA LEU A 186 20.51 3.33 -5.96
C LEU A 186 21.56 2.52 -6.72
N LEU A 187 21.64 2.65 -8.04
CA LEU A 187 22.66 2.00 -8.85
C LEU A 187 24.07 2.40 -8.40
N THR A 188 24.27 3.68 -8.08
CA THR A 188 25.54 4.21 -7.56
C THR A 188 25.90 3.60 -6.21
N ILE A 189 24.96 3.50 -5.28
CA ILE A 189 25.18 2.86 -3.98
C ILE A 189 25.54 1.38 -4.15
N LEU A 190 24.82 0.66 -5.03
CA LEU A 190 25.11 -0.74 -5.31
C LEU A 190 26.49 -0.94 -5.95
N GLU A 191 26.93 -0.01 -6.80
CA GLU A 191 28.25 -0.08 -7.43
C GLU A 191 29.38 0.26 -6.47
N MET A 192 29.21 1.34 -5.71
CA MET A 192 30.26 1.92 -4.89
C MET A 192 30.30 1.34 -3.47
N ASN A 193 29.28 0.58 -3.06
CA ASN A 193 29.08 0.11 -1.68
C ASN A 193 29.17 1.25 -0.66
N SER A 194 28.62 2.40 -1.04
CA SER A 194 28.89 3.67 -0.36
C SER A 194 28.00 3.87 0.87
N LEU A 195 26.80 3.29 0.85
CA LEU A 195 25.92 3.09 2.01
C LEU A 195 25.72 1.60 2.30
N SER A 196 25.77 1.23 3.58
CA SER A 196 25.56 -0.17 4.00
C SER A 196 24.07 -0.52 3.96
N ILE A 197 23.68 -1.45 3.09
CA ILE A 197 22.30 -1.97 3.03
C ILE A 197 21.90 -2.71 4.32
N ALA A 198 22.88 -3.19 5.08
CA ALA A 198 22.63 -3.83 6.38
C ALA A 198 22.25 -2.82 7.49
N ASP A 199 22.45 -1.52 7.27
CA ASP A 199 21.97 -0.46 8.18
C ASP A 199 20.46 -0.26 7.97
N GLU A 200 19.70 -0.35 9.05
CA GLU A 200 18.23 -0.22 9.02
C GLU A 200 17.77 1.13 8.47
N SER A 201 18.46 2.23 8.79
CA SER A 201 18.10 3.57 8.28
C SER A 201 18.31 3.65 6.77
N VAL A 202 19.38 3.04 6.26
CA VAL A 202 19.65 2.95 4.81
C VAL A 202 18.64 2.02 4.13
N ALA A 203 18.29 0.89 4.74
CA ALA A 203 17.26 -0.01 4.23
C ALA A 203 15.90 0.70 4.12
N ILE A 204 15.49 1.46 5.15
CA ILE A 204 14.28 2.29 5.13
C ILE A 204 14.35 3.30 3.99
N LEU A 205 15.46 4.01 3.83
CA LEU A 205 15.66 5.00 2.76
C LEU A 205 15.49 4.38 1.36
N ILE A 206 16.11 3.23 1.12
CA ILE A 206 16.03 2.51 -0.16
C ILE A 206 14.60 2.01 -0.40
N ILE A 207 14.03 1.26 0.55
CA ILE A 207 12.69 0.67 0.42
C ILE A 207 11.63 1.77 0.21
N HIS A 208 11.69 2.82 1.02
CA HIS A 208 10.76 3.93 0.89
C HIS A 208 10.88 4.63 -0.48
N SER A 209 12.10 4.75 -1.03
CA SER A 209 12.30 5.37 -2.35
C SER A 209 11.76 4.51 -3.49
N ILE A 210 12.01 3.20 -3.47
CA ILE A 210 11.53 2.31 -4.54
C ILE A 210 10.01 2.10 -4.49
N LEU A 211 9.38 2.24 -3.32
CA LEU A 211 7.93 2.06 -3.14
C LEU A 211 7.12 3.35 -3.29
N GLN A 212 7.73 4.52 -3.04
CA GLN A 212 7.03 5.79 -3.22
C GLN A 212 6.65 5.96 -4.69
N TYR A 213 5.35 6.08 -4.97
CA TYR A 213 4.85 6.20 -6.33
C TYR A 213 5.45 7.39 -7.08
N GLY A 214 5.42 8.60 -6.51
CA GLY A 214 5.94 9.82 -7.15
C GLY A 214 4.90 10.59 -7.98
N PRO A 215 5.30 11.71 -8.62
CA PRO A 215 4.42 12.51 -9.46
C PRO A 215 4.15 11.83 -10.82
N CYS A 216 2.96 12.05 -11.37
CA CYS A 216 2.61 11.63 -12.72
C CYS A 216 2.44 12.86 -13.63
N THR A 217 3.11 12.85 -14.77
CA THR A 217 2.93 13.86 -15.82
C THR A 217 1.51 13.78 -16.38
N SER A 218 0.75 14.88 -16.26
CA SER A 218 -0.56 15.05 -16.90
C SER A 218 -0.48 15.56 -18.34
N ASN A 219 0.73 15.84 -18.85
CA ASN A 219 0.95 16.68 -20.05
C ASN A 219 1.51 15.96 -21.28
N SER A 220 1.60 14.63 -21.33
CA SER A 220 2.08 13.95 -22.53
C SER A 220 0.91 13.62 -23.47
N ASN A 221 0.91 14.22 -24.67
CA ASN A 221 0.07 13.82 -25.81
C ASN A 221 0.36 12.37 -26.29
N THR A 222 1.29 11.67 -25.63
CA THR A 222 1.55 10.24 -25.79
C THR A 222 0.77 9.46 -24.74
N VAL A 223 -0.20 8.69 -25.24
CA VAL A 223 -1.17 7.87 -24.48
C VAL A 223 -0.55 6.67 -23.74
N SER A 224 0.77 6.45 -23.82
CA SER A 224 1.35 5.14 -23.52
C SER A 224 1.72 4.86 -22.06
N ASN A 225 1.92 5.86 -21.18
CA ASN A 225 2.52 5.63 -19.85
C ASN A 225 1.72 6.17 -18.65
N TYR A 226 0.39 6.27 -18.72
CA TYR A 226 -0.42 6.81 -17.62
C TYR A 226 -0.31 6.05 -16.28
N TRP A 227 0.21 4.81 -16.29
CA TRP A 227 0.32 3.98 -15.10
C TRP A 227 1.68 4.08 -14.38
N CYS A 228 2.75 4.48 -15.09
CA CYS A 228 4.10 4.56 -14.53
C CYS A 228 4.41 6.01 -14.15
N SER A 229 4.74 6.24 -12.88
CA SER A 229 5.14 7.55 -12.38
C SER A 229 6.54 7.92 -12.86
N GLU A 230 6.80 9.22 -12.95
CA GLU A 230 8.08 9.83 -13.30
C GLU A 230 9.26 9.32 -12.44
N SER A 231 9.00 8.93 -11.18
CA SER A 231 10.03 8.36 -10.29
C SER A 231 10.52 6.98 -10.70
N HIS A 232 9.79 6.27 -11.57
CA HIS A 232 10.08 4.89 -11.96
C HIS A 232 10.33 4.74 -13.47
N GLU A 233 10.33 5.83 -14.22
CA GLU A 233 10.47 5.82 -15.67
C GLU A 233 11.75 5.12 -16.13
N GLN A 234 12.85 5.26 -15.37
CA GLN A 234 14.13 4.60 -15.65
C GLN A 234 14.03 3.08 -15.72
N LEU A 235 13.06 2.46 -15.03
CA LEU A 235 12.85 1.01 -15.08
C LEU A 235 12.21 0.54 -16.40
N LEU A 236 11.76 1.46 -17.25
CA LEU A 236 11.32 1.17 -18.61
C LEU A 236 12.50 1.17 -19.61
N GLU A 237 13.72 1.49 -19.17
CA GLU A 237 14.90 1.42 -20.02
C GLU A 237 15.61 0.07 -19.82
N ASP A 238 15.51 -0.83 -20.82
CA ASP A 238 16.07 -2.19 -20.73
C ASP A 238 17.56 -2.21 -20.38
N HIS A 239 18.37 -1.30 -20.94
CA HIS A 239 19.79 -1.19 -20.62
C HIS A 239 20.02 -0.82 -19.14
N PHE A 240 19.22 0.08 -18.60
CA PHE A 240 19.32 0.45 -17.18
C PHE A 240 18.93 -0.72 -16.28
N VAL A 241 17.88 -1.45 -16.65
CA VAL A 241 17.45 -2.67 -15.94
C VAL A 241 18.54 -3.75 -15.99
N ASP A 242 19.22 -3.94 -17.12
CA ASP A 242 20.33 -4.89 -17.25
C ASP A 242 21.47 -4.57 -16.27
N GLU A 243 21.85 -3.29 -16.16
CA GLU A 243 22.86 -2.86 -15.19
C GLU A 243 22.42 -3.10 -13.74
N LEU A 244 21.16 -2.81 -13.41
CA LEU A 244 20.62 -3.11 -12.08
C LEU A 244 20.64 -4.61 -11.78
N ILE A 245 20.21 -5.46 -12.71
CA ILE A 245 20.24 -6.92 -12.54
C ILE A 245 21.67 -7.38 -12.24
N LEU A 246 22.65 -6.92 -13.02
CA LEU A 246 24.06 -7.29 -12.83
C LEU A 246 24.60 -6.87 -11.45
N ARG A 247 24.20 -5.69 -10.96
CA ARG A 247 24.61 -5.21 -9.62
C ARG A 247 23.94 -6.02 -8.51
N LEU A 248 22.64 -6.25 -8.61
CA LEU A 248 21.89 -7.04 -7.63
C LEU A 248 22.36 -8.49 -7.58
N ASP A 249 22.66 -9.09 -8.73
CA ASP A 249 23.14 -10.47 -8.82
C ASP A 249 24.48 -10.67 -8.08
N ARG A 250 25.41 -9.71 -8.26
CA ARG A 250 26.67 -9.67 -7.50
C ARG A 250 26.45 -9.54 -6.00
N HIS A 251 25.59 -8.62 -5.57
CA HIS A 251 25.26 -8.43 -4.16
C HIS A 251 24.60 -9.68 -3.53
N LEU A 252 23.78 -10.41 -4.29
CA LEU A 252 23.21 -11.68 -3.85
C LEU A 252 24.27 -12.78 -3.69
N ASP A 253 25.26 -12.85 -4.59
CA ASP A 253 26.38 -13.78 -4.45
C ASP A 253 27.23 -13.47 -3.23
N ASP A 254 27.53 -12.19 -2.99
CA ASP A 254 28.29 -11.72 -1.83
C ASP A 254 27.55 -12.00 -0.53
N CYS A 255 26.22 -11.79 -0.50
CA CYS A 255 25.45 -11.99 0.71
C CYS A 255 25.18 -13.47 1.01
N LYS A 256 25.25 -14.38 0.02
CA LYS A 256 24.84 -15.79 0.14
C LYS A 256 25.38 -16.52 1.36
N PHE A 257 26.61 -16.23 1.79
CA PHE A 257 27.23 -16.85 2.97
C PHE A 257 27.11 -16.01 4.26
N ASN A 258 26.60 -14.79 4.16
CA ASN A 258 26.43 -13.83 5.25
C ASN A 258 24.97 -13.76 5.74
N TRP A 259 24.45 -14.89 6.19
CA TRP A 259 23.09 -15.02 6.72
C TRP A 259 22.81 -14.16 7.98
N LYS A 260 23.84 -13.54 8.57
CA LYS A 260 23.71 -12.69 9.75
C LYS A 260 23.00 -11.36 9.47
N ASN A 261 23.00 -10.91 8.21
CA ASN A 261 22.43 -9.65 7.77
C ASN A 261 21.22 -9.89 6.86
N GLU A 262 20.11 -10.37 7.44
CA GLU A 262 18.84 -10.65 6.77
C GLU A 262 18.27 -9.45 6.01
N LEU A 263 18.52 -8.23 6.51
CA LEU A 263 18.05 -7.00 5.87
C LEU A 263 18.59 -6.83 4.46
N VAL A 264 19.81 -7.28 4.18
CA VAL A 264 20.40 -7.21 2.83
C VAL A 264 19.55 -8.01 1.85
N LEU A 265 19.20 -9.25 2.19
CA LEU A 265 18.36 -10.10 1.34
C LEU A 265 16.96 -9.51 1.16
N VAL A 266 16.38 -8.94 2.22
CA VAL A 266 15.07 -8.26 2.17
C VAL A 266 15.09 -7.08 1.20
N VAL A 267 16.07 -6.19 1.32
CA VAL A 267 16.18 -5.02 0.45
C VAL A 267 16.41 -5.43 -1.00
N LEU A 268 17.34 -6.36 -1.27
CA LEU A 268 17.60 -6.86 -2.62
C LEU A 268 16.35 -7.50 -3.24
N THR A 269 15.58 -8.25 -2.44
CA THR A 269 14.31 -8.85 -2.88
C THR A 269 13.27 -7.78 -3.21
N MET A 270 13.12 -6.77 -2.36
CA MET A 270 12.19 -5.66 -2.57
C MET A 270 12.53 -4.86 -3.83
N ILE A 271 13.81 -4.58 -4.07
CA ILE A 271 14.28 -3.94 -5.30
C ILE A 271 13.93 -4.81 -6.50
N THR A 272 14.27 -6.09 -6.46
CA THR A 272 14.01 -7.05 -7.56
C THR A 272 12.53 -7.15 -7.90
N MET A 273 11.66 -7.26 -6.90
CA MET A 273 10.21 -7.34 -7.09
C MET A 273 9.62 -6.03 -7.63
N ARG A 274 10.20 -4.88 -7.24
CA ARG A 274 9.81 -3.59 -7.80
C ARG A 274 10.20 -3.47 -9.28
N ILE A 275 11.39 -3.92 -9.66
CA ILE A 275 11.82 -3.99 -11.06
C ILE A 275 10.85 -4.89 -11.83
N LEU A 276 10.55 -6.09 -11.32
CA LEU A 276 9.66 -7.06 -11.98
C LEU A 276 8.26 -6.50 -12.25
N THR A 277 7.79 -5.63 -11.36
CA THR A 277 6.47 -4.99 -11.46
C THR A 277 6.42 -4.00 -12.63
N ILE A 278 7.54 -3.31 -12.92
CA ILE A 278 7.56 -2.13 -13.80
C ILE A 278 8.27 -2.39 -15.13
N CYS A 279 9.32 -3.21 -15.16
CA CYS A 279 10.15 -3.39 -16.35
C CYS A 279 9.37 -3.95 -17.55
N HIS A 280 9.93 -3.78 -18.76
CA HIS A 280 9.36 -4.38 -19.95
C HIS A 280 9.37 -5.91 -19.90
N PHE A 281 8.47 -6.53 -20.67
CA PHE A 281 8.38 -7.99 -20.81
C PHE A 281 9.69 -8.62 -21.33
N THR A 282 10.50 -7.87 -22.07
CA THR A 282 11.84 -8.24 -22.58
C THR A 282 12.87 -8.55 -21.49
N ARG A 283 12.64 -8.09 -20.26
CA ARG A 283 13.51 -8.32 -19.09
C ARG A 283 12.84 -9.09 -17.97
N GLN A 284 11.56 -9.42 -18.12
CA GLN A 284 10.79 -10.10 -17.08
C GLN A 284 11.42 -11.42 -16.65
N ASP A 285 11.96 -12.20 -17.59
CA ASP A 285 12.55 -13.49 -17.30
C ASP A 285 13.84 -13.37 -16.49
N GLN A 286 14.74 -12.45 -16.86
CA GLN A 286 15.98 -12.21 -16.12
C GLN A 286 15.71 -11.71 -14.69
N VAL A 287 14.72 -10.82 -14.52
CA VAL A 287 14.35 -10.33 -13.19
C VAL A 287 13.64 -11.42 -12.38
N ALA A 288 12.86 -12.30 -13.02
CA ALA A 288 12.25 -13.45 -12.36
C ALA A 288 13.30 -14.49 -11.91
N ASP A 289 14.36 -14.70 -12.69
CA ASP A 289 15.51 -15.53 -12.29
C ASP A 289 16.23 -14.94 -11.07
N LEU A 290 16.38 -13.61 -11.03
CA LEU A 290 16.92 -12.91 -9.86
C LEU A 290 16.02 -13.09 -8.62
N ALA A 291 14.71 -12.97 -8.78
CA ALA A 291 13.74 -13.21 -7.70
C ALA A 291 13.78 -14.66 -7.18
N LEU A 292 14.00 -15.63 -8.08
CA LEU A 292 14.24 -17.02 -7.70
C LEU A 292 15.53 -17.15 -6.90
N LYS A 293 16.62 -16.51 -7.35
CA LYS A 293 17.91 -16.51 -6.62
C LYS A 293 17.74 -15.96 -5.20
N CYS A 294 17.01 -14.85 -5.02
CA CYS A 294 16.65 -14.33 -3.70
C CYS A 294 15.96 -15.39 -2.84
N ARG A 295 14.94 -16.06 -3.38
CA ARG A 295 14.17 -17.10 -2.67
C ARG A 295 15.05 -18.28 -2.28
N THR A 296 15.82 -18.82 -3.21
CA THR A 296 16.70 -19.97 -2.95
C THR A 296 17.76 -19.63 -1.89
N THR A 297 18.30 -18.41 -1.90
CA THR A 297 19.22 -17.96 -0.84
C THR A 297 18.51 -17.90 0.52
N GLY A 298 17.29 -17.36 0.58
CA GLY A 298 16.50 -17.32 1.80
C GLY A 298 16.14 -18.71 2.34
N GLU A 299 15.74 -19.64 1.48
CA GLU A 299 15.48 -21.04 1.85
C GLU A 299 16.73 -21.71 2.43
N GLN A 300 17.90 -21.52 1.80
CA GLN A 300 19.18 -22.02 2.32
C GLN A 300 19.49 -21.45 3.71
N TRP A 301 19.23 -20.16 3.94
CA TRP A 301 19.44 -19.55 5.26
C TRP A 301 18.46 -20.07 6.31
N ILE A 302 17.20 -20.32 5.93
CA ILE A 302 16.20 -20.93 6.81
C ILE A 302 16.67 -22.32 7.26
N ASP A 303 17.19 -23.13 6.35
CA ASP A 303 17.71 -24.46 6.68
C ASP A 303 18.94 -24.37 7.61
N LEU A 304 19.89 -23.49 7.31
CA LEU A 304 21.09 -23.25 8.15
C LEU A 304 20.73 -22.75 9.56
N ILE A 305 19.78 -21.83 9.67
CA ILE A 305 19.31 -21.30 10.95
C ILE A 305 18.57 -22.40 11.73
N SER A 306 17.79 -23.24 11.06
CA SER A 306 17.08 -24.36 11.69
C SER A 306 18.05 -25.39 12.27
N GLU A 307 19.09 -25.75 11.51
CA GLU A 307 20.16 -26.64 11.98
C GLU A 307 20.89 -26.02 13.19
N SER A 308 21.21 -24.73 13.12
CA SER A 308 21.83 -23.98 14.23
C SER A 308 20.95 -24.07 15.49
N ILE A 309 19.65 -23.75 15.40
CA ILE A 309 18.72 -23.85 16.54
C ILE A 309 18.69 -25.26 17.14
N SER A 310 18.75 -26.31 16.30
CA SER A 310 18.70 -27.70 16.77
C SER A 310 19.96 -28.15 17.54
N THR A 311 21.09 -27.50 17.28
CA THR A 311 22.39 -27.84 17.91
C THR A 311 22.67 -27.01 19.16
N LEU A 312 21.98 -25.88 19.36
CA LEU A 312 22.11 -25.05 20.56
C LEU A 312 21.52 -25.75 21.80
N SER A 313 22.24 -25.70 22.92
CA SER A 313 21.76 -26.18 24.22
C SER A 313 20.67 -25.27 24.79
N SER A 314 19.81 -25.84 25.65
CA SER A 314 18.69 -25.16 26.31
C SER A 314 19.08 -23.98 27.24
N SER A 315 20.37 -23.79 27.52
CA SER A 315 20.91 -22.64 28.27
C SER A 315 20.92 -21.33 27.47
N THR A 316 20.65 -21.39 26.16
CA THR A 316 20.91 -20.28 25.23
C THR A 316 19.61 -19.71 24.63
N PHE A 317 18.60 -19.54 25.48
CA PHE A 317 17.24 -19.16 25.07
C PHE A 317 17.18 -17.86 24.24
N ASN A 318 17.94 -16.84 24.62
CA ASN A 318 17.93 -15.54 23.95
C ASN A 318 18.48 -15.64 22.50
N GLU A 319 19.54 -16.42 22.28
CA GLU A 319 20.08 -16.63 20.93
C GLU A 319 19.11 -17.40 20.04
N VAL A 320 18.43 -18.40 20.58
CA VAL A 320 17.38 -19.14 19.86
C VAL A 320 16.24 -18.21 19.46
N GLU A 321 15.82 -17.27 20.32
CA GLU A 321 14.78 -16.31 19.98
C GLU A 321 15.21 -15.34 18.86
N ILE A 322 16.45 -14.84 18.93
CA ILE A 322 17.02 -13.99 17.88
C ILE A 322 17.04 -14.73 16.54
N LEU A 323 17.52 -15.97 16.52
CA LEU A 323 17.55 -16.80 15.31
C LEU A 323 16.14 -17.06 14.75
N ARG A 324 15.14 -17.31 15.61
CA ARG A 324 13.75 -17.45 15.17
C ARG A 324 13.20 -16.18 14.53
N ARG A 325 13.47 -15.00 15.09
CA ARG A 325 13.06 -13.72 14.50
C ARG A 325 13.70 -13.48 13.13
N LYS A 326 14.98 -13.83 12.98
CA LYS A 326 15.67 -13.80 11.68
C LYS A 326 15.02 -14.74 10.67
N MET A 327 14.74 -15.98 11.08
CA MET A 327 14.06 -16.97 10.24
C MET A 327 12.68 -16.48 9.77
N ILE A 328 11.90 -15.83 10.64
CA ILE A 328 10.62 -15.21 10.26
C ILE A 328 10.82 -14.11 9.22
N THR A 329 11.81 -13.25 9.42
CA THR A 329 12.13 -12.15 8.49
C THR A 329 12.54 -12.69 7.11
N ILE A 330 13.38 -13.72 7.07
CA ILE A 330 13.79 -14.39 5.83
C ILE A 330 12.60 -15.12 5.18
N GLY A 331 11.75 -15.78 5.97
CA GLY A 331 10.53 -16.41 5.47
C GLY A 331 9.58 -15.40 4.83
N ALA A 332 9.39 -14.23 5.45
CA ALA A 332 8.65 -13.12 4.88
C ALA A 332 9.29 -12.65 3.56
N CYS A 333 10.62 -12.52 3.53
CA CYS A 333 11.37 -12.20 2.31
C CYS A 333 11.08 -13.19 1.17
N CYS A 334 11.09 -14.50 1.45
CA CYS A 334 10.76 -15.52 0.46
C CYS A 334 9.31 -15.37 -0.02
N LEU A 335 8.36 -15.07 0.86
CA LEU A 335 6.95 -14.83 0.51
C LEU A 335 6.78 -13.59 -0.38
N LEU A 336 7.55 -12.52 -0.15
CA LEU A 336 7.52 -11.30 -0.98
C LEU A 336 7.81 -11.60 -2.46
N THR A 337 8.60 -12.64 -2.76
CA THR A 337 8.89 -13.03 -4.15
C THR A 337 7.67 -13.52 -4.95
N PHE A 338 6.52 -13.72 -4.29
CA PHE A 338 5.25 -14.08 -4.95
C PHE A 338 4.28 -12.89 -5.05
N LEU A 339 4.59 -11.76 -4.40
CA LEU A 339 3.76 -10.56 -4.42
C LEU A 339 3.99 -9.79 -5.72
N THR A 340 3.27 -10.19 -6.77
CA THR A 340 3.25 -9.48 -8.05
C THR A 340 1.87 -9.53 -8.69
N HIS A 341 1.65 -8.72 -9.73
CA HIS A 341 0.39 -8.70 -10.47
C HIS A 341 0.16 -10.03 -11.19
N ILE A 342 -1.11 -10.41 -11.37
CA ILE A 342 -1.54 -11.68 -11.99
C ILE A 342 -0.80 -11.94 -13.31
N ASP A 343 -0.59 -10.90 -14.11
CA ASP A 343 0.07 -10.98 -15.43
C ASP A 343 1.56 -11.33 -15.36
N ARG A 344 2.20 -11.09 -14.21
CA ARG A 344 3.62 -11.41 -13.95
C ARG A 344 3.80 -12.71 -13.15
N ILE A 345 2.76 -13.20 -12.48
CA ILE A 345 2.85 -14.42 -11.64
C ILE A 345 3.27 -15.66 -12.44
N SER A 346 2.88 -15.76 -13.72
CA SER A 346 3.18 -16.92 -14.57
C SER A 346 4.69 -17.18 -14.66
N CYS A 347 5.51 -16.14 -14.86
CA CYS A 347 6.95 -16.30 -14.99
C CYS A 347 7.61 -16.81 -13.70
N LEU A 348 7.02 -16.55 -12.54
CA LEU A 348 7.52 -17.04 -11.25
C LEU A 348 7.06 -18.47 -10.95
N LYS A 349 5.84 -18.85 -11.38
CA LYS A 349 5.27 -20.19 -11.16
C LYS A 349 6.00 -21.29 -11.93
N HIS A 350 6.44 -21.00 -13.15
CA HIS A 350 7.18 -21.98 -13.98
C HIS A 350 8.57 -22.32 -13.43
N ARG A 351 9.07 -21.52 -12.49
CA ARG A 351 10.42 -21.62 -11.91
C ARG A 351 10.43 -22.28 -10.52
N HIS A 352 9.40 -23.06 -10.19
CA HIS A 352 9.24 -23.65 -8.87
C HIS A 352 10.23 -24.81 -8.63
N CYS A 353 11.17 -24.62 -7.70
CA CYS A 353 11.83 -25.71 -6.99
C CYS A 353 11.20 -25.81 -5.58
N ASN A 354 10.59 -26.94 -5.27
CA ASN A 354 10.12 -27.40 -3.95
C ASN A 354 8.91 -26.70 -3.29
N GLU A 355 7.88 -27.50 -2.98
CA GLU A 355 6.62 -27.13 -2.32
C GLU A 355 6.72 -26.94 -0.78
N LYS A 356 7.93 -27.00 -0.19
CA LYS A 356 8.08 -27.14 1.27
C LYS A 356 7.61 -25.92 2.09
N TYR A 357 7.61 -24.71 1.53
CA TYR A 357 7.36 -23.48 2.31
C TYR A 357 6.01 -22.80 2.00
N PHE A 358 5.13 -23.43 1.20
CA PHE A 358 3.84 -22.82 0.80
C PHE A 358 2.77 -22.78 1.90
N ILE A 359 3.02 -23.39 3.06
CA ILE A 359 2.00 -23.61 4.10
C ILE A 359 1.74 -22.36 4.97
N LEU A 360 2.61 -21.35 4.95
CA LEU A 360 2.46 -20.17 5.82
C LEU A 360 1.62 -19.02 5.20
N GLY A 361 1.33 -19.06 3.89
CA GLY A 361 0.71 -17.93 3.17
C GLY A 361 -0.79 -18.07 2.84
N ARG A 362 -1.44 -19.18 3.19
CA ARG A 362 -2.89 -19.39 2.94
C ARG A 362 -3.78 -19.24 4.19
N SER A 363 -3.18 -18.81 5.29
CA SER A 363 -3.81 -18.76 6.61
C SER A 363 -3.86 -17.33 7.15
N PHE A 364 -4.19 -16.34 6.31
CA PHE A 364 -4.60 -15.00 6.74
C PHE A 364 -5.61 -14.43 5.75
#